data_AF-A0A540KCI6-F1
#
_entry.id   AF-A0A540KCI6-F1
#
_cell.length_a   1.000
_cell.length_b   1.000
_cell.length_c   1.000
_cell.angle_alpha   90.00
_cell.angle_beta   90.00
_cell.angle_gamma   90.00
#
_symmetry.space_group_name_H-M   'P 1'
#
loop_
_entity.id
_entity.type
_entity.pdbx_description
1 polymer ?
#
loop_
_entity_poly.entity_id
_entity_poly.type
_entity_poly.pdbx_seq_one_letter_code
_entity_poly.pdbx_strand_id
1 'polypeptide(L)'
;MALSASDLPAMYSLLANSLSGDENVRKPAELALSQSEARPGFCSCLMEVITAKDLVAHVDVRLLASVYFKNSVNRYWRHRRDSSGISNEEKMHLRQKLLSHFGEENDQIAKVLAVLVSKIARIDYPKEWPQLLSVLAQKLQSTDVLSSHRIFLTLFRTLKELSSKRLISDQKNFAEISAQFFDYSWHLWQSDMQTILHGFCTISESYNSNALELHQDELYLTCERWLLCLRIICQLIVSGFPSDAKCLQEVRPVKEVSPLLLNAIQSFLPYYSSFQKGHPKFWDFIRRACTKLMKVLIAIQGRHPYSFSDKCVLPTVVDFCLKKITDPEPDVLLFEQFLIQCMIMIKCVLECKEYKPSVTGRVMDENGVTLEQMKKNISGAVGGALTSLMTSERIVFLCNILVRRYFVLTSSDLEEWYQSPESFHHEQDMVQWTEKLRPCAEALYIVLFENHSQLLAPVVVSILKEAMNGCPTSVTEITPGLLLKDAAYGAAAYVYYELSNYLSFDDWFNGALSLELSNDHPNMRIIHRKVALILGQWVSEIKEATKRPVYCALIRLLQDKDLSVRLAACRSLCLHIEDASFSEREFIDLLPICWDSCFKLIEDVQEFDSKVCSPFALPNICCFTWKQPA
;
A
#
# COMPACT_ATOMS: atom_id res chain seq x y z
N MET A 1 17.49 -20.06 42.16
CA MET A 1 16.46 -21.10 42.30
C MET A 1 15.45 -20.98 41.17
N ALA A 2 15.05 -22.10 40.57
CA ALA A 2 13.98 -22.13 39.56
C ALA A 2 12.64 -21.70 40.19
N LEU A 3 11.79 -21.05 39.41
CA LEU A 3 10.42 -20.75 39.78
C LEU A 3 9.57 -22.03 39.63
N SER A 4 8.63 -22.22 40.55
CA SER A 4 7.75 -23.39 40.59
C SER A 4 6.28 -22.98 40.78
N ALA A 5 5.38 -23.97 40.81
CA ALA A 5 3.95 -23.71 40.99
C ALA A 5 3.60 -22.95 42.29
N SER A 6 4.42 -23.08 43.34
CA SER A 6 4.21 -22.33 44.60
C SER A 6 4.46 -20.83 44.45
N ASP A 7 5.20 -20.40 43.43
CA ASP A 7 5.53 -19.00 43.18
C ASP A 7 4.44 -18.27 42.36
N LEU A 8 3.42 -18.99 41.88
CA LEU A 8 2.40 -18.46 41.00
C LEU A 8 1.55 -17.33 41.63
N PRO A 9 1.12 -17.42 42.91
CA PRO A 9 0.42 -16.31 43.57
C PRO A 9 1.29 -15.04 43.68
N ALA A 10 2.59 -15.20 43.94
CA ALA A 10 3.53 -14.09 44.00
C ALA A 10 3.72 -13.46 42.62
N MET A 11 3.85 -14.27 41.56
CA MET A 11 3.94 -13.79 40.18
C MET A 11 2.69 -13.01 39.77
N TYR A 12 1.51 -13.52 40.10
CA TYR A 12 0.25 -12.80 39.86
C TYR A 12 0.23 -11.45 40.58
N SER A 13 0.59 -11.41 41.87
CA SER A 13 0.63 -10.17 42.64
C SER A 13 1.61 -9.16 42.05
N LEU A 14 2.79 -9.59 41.59
CA LEU A 14 3.75 -8.72 40.92
C LEU A 14 3.18 -8.14 39.63
N LEU A 15 2.54 -8.95 38.79
CA LEU A 15 1.92 -8.47 37.56
C LEU A 15 0.79 -7.48 37.84
N ALA A 16 -0.11 -7.79 38.78
CA ALA A 16 -1.19 -6.90 39.17
C ALA A 16 -0.67 -5.57 39.75
N ASN A 17 0.34 -5.63 40.63
CA ASN A 17 0.94 -4.44 41.25
C ASN A 17 1.67 -3.57 40.22
N SER A 18 2.26 -4.17 39.18
CA SER A 18 2.90 -3.41 38.09
C SER A 18 1.91 -2.65 37.19
N LEU A 19 0.61 -2.94 37.31
CA LEU A 19 -0.46 -2.18 36.65
C LEU A 19 -1.07 -1.09 37.55
N SER A 20 -0.58 -0.94 38.79
CA SER A 20 -1.11 0.05 39.73
C SER A 20 -0.81 1.48 39.28
N GLY A 21 -1.75 2.40 39.51
CA GLY A 21 -1.52 3.83 39.37
C GLY A 21 -0.57 4.43 40.42
N ASP A 22 -0.38 3.74 41.56
CA ASP A 22 0.55 4.15 42.60
C ASP A 22 1.99 3.73 42.25
N GLU A 23 2.85 4.73 42.05
CA GLU A 23 4.26 4.54 41.69
C GLU A 23 5.06 3.78 42.76
N ASN A 24 4.68 3.91 44.04
CA ASN A 24 5.36 3.21 45.15
C ASN A 24 5.09 1.70 45.13
N VAL A 25 3.99 1.28 44.52
CA VAL A 25 3.63 -0.14 44.34
C VAL A 25 4.15 -0.65 42.98
N ARG A 26 3.99 0.16 41.94
CA ARG A 26 4.34 -0.21 40.57
C ARG A 26 5.84 -0.38 40.34
N LYS A 27 6.68 0.60 40.74
CA LYS A 27 8.13 0.54 40.48
C LYS A 27 8.82 -0.67 41.11
N PRO A 28 8.56 -1.03 42.40
CA PRO A 28 9.15 -2.23 42.98
C PRO A 28 8.69 -3.52 42.28
N ALA A 29 7.42 -3.58 41.86
CA ALA A 29 6.89 -4.73 41.14
C ALA A 29 7.53 -4.90 39.75
N GLU A 30 7.68 -3.82 38.99
CA GLU A 30 8.38 -3.81 37.70
C GLU A 30 9.85 -4.26 37.84
N LEU A 31 10.55 -3.77 38.87
CA LEU A 31 11.93 -4.16 39.15
C LEU A 31 12.03 -5.66 39.49
N ALA A 32 11.14 -6.17 40.34
CA ALA A 32 11.10 -7.58 40.72
C ALA A 32 10.78 -8.50 39.52
N LEU A 33 9.89 -8.07 38.62
CA LEU A 33 9.61 -8.78 37.36
C LEU A 33 10.85 -8.81 36.46
N SER A 34 11.55 -7.68 36.30
CA SER A 34 12.78 -7.61 35.51
C SER A 34 13.89 -8.51 36.06
N GLN A 35 14.02 -8.61 37.39
CA GLN A 35 14.99 -9.50 38.04
C GLN A 35 14.59 -10.98 37.89
N SER A 36 13.29 -11.26 37.81
CA SER A 36 12.77 -12.63 37.67
C SER A 36 12.90 -13.18 36.26
N GLU A 37 13.03 -12.33 35.24
CA GLU A 37 13.02 -12.74 33.83
C GLU A 37 14.13 -13.75 33.46
N ALA A 38 15.29 -13.66 34.11
CA ALA A 38 16.42 -14.56 33.89
C ALA A 38 16.30 -15.89 34.65
N ARG A 39 15.30 -16.05 35.52
CA ARG A 39 15.15 -17.26 36.35
C ARG A 39 14.51 -18.40 35.53
N PRO A 40 15.03 -19.64 35.64
CA PRO A 40 14.36 -20.81 35.06
C PRO A 40 12.93 -20.95 35.58
N GLY A 41 11.99 -21.33 34.71
CA GLY A 41 10.57 -21.45 35.05
C GLY A 41 9.76 -20.15 34.96
N PHE A 42 10.40 -18.99 34.73
CA PHE A 42 9.70 -17.71 34.60
C PHE A 42 8.65 -17.74 33.48
N CYS A 43 9.03 -18.24 32.31
CA CYS A 43 8.11 -18.33 31.17
C CYS A 43 6.98 -19.33 31.43
N SER A 44 7.28 -20.45 32.10
CA SER A 44 6.25 -21.41 32.53
C SER A 44 5.25 -20.80 33.50
N CYS A 45 5.71 -20.04 34.50
CA CYS A 45 4.81 -19.32 35.41
C CYS A 45 3.91 -18.31 34.67
N LEU A 46 4.46 -17.55 33.72
CA LEU A 46 3.67 -16.65 32.90
C LEU A 46 2.63 -17.40 32.08
N MET A 47 3.00 -18.54 31.49
CA MET A 47 2.07 -19.38 30.73
C MET A 47 0.91 -19.88 31.60
N GLU A 48 1.19 -20.32 32.82
CA GLU A 48 0.13 -20.74 33.74
C GLU A 48 -0.81 -19.57 34.11
N VAL A 49 -0.28 -18.37 34.38
CA VAL A 49 -1.11 -17.15 34.60
C VAL A 49 -2.00 -16.84 33.39
N ILE A 50 -1.47 -16.99 32.17
CA ILE A 50 -2.24 -16.75 30.94
C ILE A 50 -3.38 -17.77 30.79
N THR A 51 -3.15 -19.03 31.13
CA THR A 51 -4.14 -20.12 30.96
C THR A 51 -5.04 -20.38 32.17
N ALA A 52 -4.81 -19.65 33.27
CA ALA A 52 -5.56 -19.80 34.53
C ALA A 52 -7.04 -19.44 34.33
N LYS A 53 -7.93 -20.41 34.59
CA LYS A 53 -9.39 -20.27 34.38
C LYS A 53 -10.03 -19.26 35.33
N ASP A 54 -9.51 -19.19 36.56
CA ASP A 54 -9.91 -18.24 37.60
C ASP A 54 -9.49 -16.80 37.26
N LEU A 55 -8.49 -16.62 36.40
CA LEU A 55 -8.00 -15.30 36.00
C LEU A 55 -8.60 -14.80 34.69
N VAL A 56 -9.53 -15.52 34.05
CA VAL A 56 -10.09 -15.16 32.74
C VAL A 56 -10.63 -13.72 32.71
N ALA A 57 -11.28 -13.27 33.79
CA ALA A 57 -11.79 -11.90 33.94
C ALA A 57 -10.69 -10.84 34.11
N HIS A 58 -9.48 -11.22 34.55
CA HIS A 58 -8.33 -10.32 34.76
C HIS A 58 -7.51 -10.16 33.48
N VAL A 59 -8.15 -9.61 32.44
CA VAL A 59 -7.59 -9.47 31.10
C VAL A 59 -6.25 -8.72 31.10
N ASP A 60 -6.15 -7.60 31.81
CA ASP A 60 -4.94 -6.76 31.79
C ASP A 60 -3.72 -7.49 32.36
N VAL A 61 -3.91 -8.27 33.43
CA VAL A 61 -2.85 -9.08 34.05
C VAL A 61 -2.40 -10.18 33.09
N ARG A 62 -3.34 -10.90 32.47
CA ARG A 62 -3.03 -11.97 31.49
C ARG A 62 -2.38 -11.41 30.23
N LEU A 63 -2.78 -10.22 29.78
CA LEU A 63 -2.18 -9.53 28.66
C LEU A 63 -0.75 -9.11 28.98
N LEU A 64 -0.51 -8.53 30.16
CA LEU A 64 0.83 -8.16 30.61
C LEU A 64 1.74 -9.39 30.70
N ALA A 65 1.24 -10.50 31.27
CA ALA A 65 1.96 -11.78 31.31
C ALA A 65 2.34 -12.25 29.90
N SER A 66 1.41 -12.17 28.95
CA SER A 66 1.64 -12.53 27.54
C SER A 66 2.72 -11.65 26.89
N VAL A 67 2.75 -10.36 27.21
CA VAL A 67 3.77 -9.42 26.72
C VAL A 67 5.15 -9.74 27.29
N TYR A 68 5.26 -9.98 28.61
CA TYR A 68 6.52 -10.41 29.23
C TYR A 68 7.01 -11.72 28.63
N PHE A 69 6.12 -12.68 28.39
CA PHE A 69 6.50 -13.96 27.81
C PHE A 69 7.05 -13.77 26.38
N LYS A 70 6.35 -13.02 25.53
CA LYS A 70 6.83 -12.66 24.18
C LYS A 70 8.21 -11.98 24.21
N ASN A 71 8.45 -11.09 25.17
CA ASN A 71 9.73 -10.40 25.31
C ASN A 71 10.84 -11.37 25.79
N SER A 72 10.52 -12.26 26.72
CA SER A 72 11.42 -13.28 27.24
C SER A 72 11.89 -14.22 26.13
N VAL A 73 10.99 -14.65 25.25
CA VAL A 73 11.36 -15.46 24.08
C VAL A 73 12.35 -14.74 23.15
N ASN A 74 12.17 -13.43 22.92
CA ASN A 74 13.10 -12.68 22.07
C ASN A 74 14.50 -12.57 22.67
N ARG A 75 14.59 -12.48 24.00
CA ARG A 75 15.85 -12.29 24.73
C ARG A 75 16.56 -13.61 24.99
N TYR A 76 15.85 -14.63 25.47
CA TYR A 76 16.42 -15.79 26.15
C TYR A 76 16.12 -17.15 25.49
N TRP A 77 15.33 -17.20 24.40
CA TRP A 77 15.04 -18.50 23.75
C TRP A 77 16.28 -19.09 23.07
N ARG A 78 17.11 -18.26 22.42
CA ARG A 78 18.40 -18.69 21.88
C ARG A 78 19.46 -18.67 22.98
N HIS A 79 20.25 -19.73 23.06
CA HIS A 79 21.46 -19.70 23.89
C HIS A 79 22.41 -18.63 23.35
N ARG A 80 22.87 -17.75 24.24
CA ARG A 80 23.90 -16.75 23.97
C ARG A 80 25.10 -17.05 24.84
N ARG A 81 26.29 -16.54 24.45
CA ARG A 81 27.52 -16.77 25.24
C ARG A 81 27.37 -16.27 26.69
N ASP A 82 26.58 -15.21 26.89
CA ASP A 82 26.43 -14.53 28.19
C ASP A 82 25.13 -14.89 28.93
N SER A 83 24.35 -15.85 28.43
CA SER A 83 23.08 -16.26 29.07
C SER A 83 22.82 -17.74 28.85
N SER A 84 22.64 -18.47 29.95
CA SER A 84 22.19 -19.87 29.94
C SER A 84 20.82 -20.04 29.26
N GLY A 85 20.05 -18.96 29.08
CA GLY A 85 18.77 -18.96 28.38
C GLY A 85 17.73 -19.87 29.03
N ILE A 86 16.65 -20.14 28.30
CA ILE A 86 15.59 -21.06 28.71
C ILE A 86 16.06 -22.51 28.46
N SER A 87 15.87 -23.38 29.46
CA SER A 87 16.25 -24.81 29.38
C SER A 87 15.47 -25.57 28.29
N ASN A 88 16.02 -26.68 27.80
CA ASN A 88 15.35 -27.48 26.77
C ASN A 88 14.07 -28.14 27.30
N GLU A 89 14.06 -28.55 28.56
CA GLU A 89 12.90 -29.10 29.27
C GLU A 89 11.77 -28.08 29.34
N GLU A 90 12.10 -26.84 29.75
CA GLU A 90 11.13 -25.74 29.78
C GLU A 90 10.62 -25.39 28.38
N LYS A 91 11.50 -25.33 27.37
CA LYS A 91 11.10 -25.12 25.97
C LYS A 91 10.13 -26.18 25.47
N MET A 92 10.36 -27.46 25.79
CA MET A 92 9.46 -28.55 25.41
C MET A 92 8.09 -28.39 26.07
N HIS A 93 8.07 -28.11 27.38
CA HIS A 93 6.84 -27.89 28.13
C HIS A 93 6.03 -26.71 27.55
N LEU A 94 6.68 -25.57 27.33
CA LEU A 94 6.05 -24.36 26.79
C LEU A 94 5.46 -24.59 25.38
N ARG A 95 6.20 -25.30 24.50
CA ARG A 95 5.70 -25.65 23.16
C ARG A 95 4.45 -26.52 23.22
N GLN A 96 4.41 -27.51 24.12
CA GLN A 96 3.23 -28.37 24.30
C GLN A 96 2.04 -27.57 24.85
N LYS A 97 2.26 -26.76 25.89
CA LYS A 97 1.21 -25.89 26.47
C LYS A 97 0.64 -24.91 25.44
N LEU A 98 1.49 -24.25 24.66
CA LEU A 98 1.04 -23.33 23.60
C LEU A 98 0.16 -24.03 22.56
N LEU A 99 0.52 -25.25 22.14
CA LEU A 99 -0.29 -26.03 21.21
C LEU A 99 -1.59 -26.56 21.83
N SER A 100 -1.70 -26.61 23.15
CA SER A 100 -2.93 -27.02 23.85
C SER A 100 -3.95 -25.87 23.99
N HIS A 101 -3.52 -24.61 23.94
CA HIS A 101 -4.34 -23.44 24.26
C HIS A 101 -4.75 -22.61 23.02
N PHE A 102 -5.74 -23.09 22.27
CA PHE A 102 -6.30 -22.37 21.11
C PHE A 102 -7.70 -21.78 21.33
N GLY A 103 -8.26 -21.91 22.55
CA GLY A 103 -9.58 -21.38 22.91
C GLY A 103 -9.53 -20.01 23.59
N GLU A 104 -8.55 -19.14 23.26
CA GLU A 104 -8.46 -17.82 23.88
C GLU A 104 -9.56 -16.89 23.38
N GLU A 105 -10.46 -16.49 24.28
CA GLU A 105 -11.55 -15.56 23.99
C GLU A 105 -11.06 -14.14 23.74
N ASN A 106 -10.09 -13.67 24.52
CA ASN A 106 -9.56 -12.32 24.37
C ASN A 106 -8.68 -12.18 23.13
N ASP A 107 -9.11 -11.33 22.19
CA ASP A 107 -8.43 -11.17 20.90
C ASP A 107 -7.01 -10.61 21.01
N GLN A 108 -6.73 -9.72 21.97
CA GLN A 108 -5.39 -9.15 22.17
C GLN A 108 -4.41 -10.22 22.68
N ILE A 109 -4.81 -11.02 23.66
CA ILE A 109 -4.02 -12.14 24.18
C ILE A 109 -3.77 -13.16 23.07
N ALA A 110 -4.81 -13.55 22.33
CA ALA A 110 -4.69 -14.48 21.21
C ALA A 110 -3.69 -14.00 20.14
N LYS A 111 -3.69 -12.70 19.80
CA LYS A 111 -2.71 -12.08 18.89
C LYS A 111 -1.29 -12.16 19.44
N VAL A 112 -1.09 -11.92 20.74
CA VAL A 112 0.24 -12.01 21.37
C VAL A 112 0.73 -13.47 21.38
N LEU A 113 -0.13 -14.43 21.70
CA LEU A 113 0.20 -15.86 21.67
C LEU A 113 0.53 -16.35 20.26
N ALA A 114 -0.20 -15.91 19.23
CA ALA A 114 0.12 -16.24 17.85
C ALA A 114 1.51 -15.72 17.43
N VAL A 115 1.88 -14.51 17.86
CA VAL A 115 3.22 -13.92 17.62
C VAL A 115 4.31 -14.65 18.43
N LEU A 116 3.99 -15.08 19.64
CA LEU A 116 4.89 -15.87 20.48
C LEU A 116 5.22 -17.20 19.79
N VAL A 117 4.20 -17.95 19.34
CA VAL A 117 4.37 -19.20 18.60
C VAL A 117 5.18 -18.97 17.33
N SER A 118 4.90 -17.92 16.56
CA SER A 118 5.66 -17.65 15.32
C SER A 118 7.14 -17.36 15.58
N LYS A 119 7.46 -16.61 16.64
CA LYS A 119 8.84 -16.31 17.05
C LYS A 119 9.60 -17.56 17.46
N ILE A 120 8.96 -18.45 18.23
CA ILE A 120 9.54 -19.75 18.58
C ILE A 120 9.74 -20.59 17.31
N ALA A 121 8.73 -20.67 16.44
CA ALA A 121 8.80 -21.41 15.17
C ALA A 121 9.94 -20.92 14.27
N ARG A 122 10.22 -19.60 14.23
CA ARG A 122 11.38 -19.07 13.48
C ARG A 122 12.70 -19.73 13.91
N ILE A 123 12.85 -20.01 15.20
CA ILE A 123 14.08 -20.53 15.77
C ILE A 123 14.10 -22.06 15.67
N ASP A 124 12.99 -22.69 16.05
CA ASP A 124 12.95 -24.12 16.34
C ASP A 124 12.40 -24.97 15.18
N TYR A 125 11.60 -24.39 14.28
CA TYR A 125 11.06 -25.12 13.12
C TYR A 125 12.05 -25.11 11.94
N PRO A 126 12.29 -26.26 11.26
CA PRO A 126 11.60 -27.55 11.44
C PRO A 126 12.27 -28.55 12.41
N LYS A 127 13.50 -28.29 12.87
CA LYS A 127 14.35 -29.30 13.52
C LYS A 127 13.91 -29.64 14.95
N GLU A 128 13.77 -28.63 15.80
CA GLU A 128 13.45 -28.79 17.21
C GLU A 128 11.95 -28.91 17.44
N TRP A 129 11.12 -28.36 16.54
CA TRP A 129 9.66 -28.36 16.63
C TRP A 129 8.92 -28.91 15.39
N PRO A 130 9.25 -30.14 14.92
CA PRO A 130 8.74 -30.67 13.64
C PRO A 130 7.22 -30.83 13.59
N GLN A 131 6.58 -31.12 14.72
CA GLN A 131 5.15 -31.39 14.84
C GLN A 131 4.27 -30.12 14.84
N LEU A 132 4.85 -28.92 14.80
CA LEU A 132 4.09 -27.67 14.91
C LEU A 132 2.95 -27.60 13.88
N LEU A 133 3.28 -27.70 12.59
CA LEU A 133 2.29 -27.53 11.53
C LEU A 133 1.30 -28.70 11.46
N SER A 134 1.76 -29.94 11.69
CA SER A 134 0.86 -31.10 11.69
C SER A 134 -0.17 -31.06 12.82
N VAL A 135 0.22 -30.62 14.02
CA VAL A 135 -0.72 -30.44 15.14
C VAL A 135 -1.74 -29.34 14.84
N LEU A 136 -1.31 -28.21 14.25
CA LEU A 136 -2.25 -27.16 13.84
C LEU A 136 -3.25 -27.69 12.81
N ALA A 137 -2.78 -28.41 11.79
CA ALA A 137 -3.63 -29.01 10.76
C ALA A 137 -4.64 -30.01 11.34
N GLN A 138 -4.21 -30.89 12.23
CA GLN A 138 -5.07 -31.88 12.87
C GLN A 138 -6.16 -31.22 13.72
N LYS A 139 -5.81 -30.19 14.50
CA LYS A 139 -6.78 -29.50 15.35
C LYS A 139 -7.87 -28.77 14.55
N LEU A 140 -7.55 -28.27 13.36
CA LEU A 140 -8.55 -27.60 12.52
C LEU A 140 -9.70 -28.51 12.07
N GLN A 141 -9.55 -29.83 12.12
CA GLN A 141 -10.59 -30.77 11.71
C GLN A 141 -11.73 -30.94 12.74
N SER A 142 -11.53 -30.53 14.00
CA SER A 142 -12.45 -30.86 15.10
C SER A 142 -12.69 -29.72 16.10
N THR A 143 -12.51 -28.48 15.68
CA THR A 143 -12.65 -27.29 16.54
C THR A 143 -13.88 -26.46 16.22
N ASP A 144 -14.41 -25.77 17.22
CA ASP A 144 -15.39 -24.70 17.08
C ASP A 144 -14.83 -23.50 16.26
N VAL A 145 -15.72 -22.56 15.90
CA VAL A 145 -15.40 -21.42 15.03
C VAL A 145 -14.33 -20.51 15.65
N LEU A 146 -14.38 -20.25 16.96
CA LEU A 146 -13.42 -19.41 17.67
C LEU A 146 -12.03 -20.06 17.68
N SER A 147 -11.95 -21.31 18.12
CA SER A 147 -10.71 -22.08 18.16
C SER A 147 -10.10 -22.22 16.76
N SER A 148 -10.92 -22.49 15.74
CA SER A 148 -10.50 -22.53 14.34
C SER A 148 -9.89 -21.19 13.91
N HIS A 149 -10.56 -20.06 14.20
CA HIS A 149 -10.03 -18.73 13.94
C HIS A 149 -8.68 -18.48 14.64
N ARG A 150 -8.52 -18.88 15.92
CA ARG A 150 -7.25 -18.72 16.66
C ARG A 150 -6.11 -19.55 16.07
N ILE A 151 -6.42 -20.75 15.59
CA ILE A 151 -5.44 -21.59 14.89
C ILE A 151 -5.01 -20.93 13.58
N PHE A 152 -5.95 -20.40 12.78
CA PHE A 152 -5.63 -19.66 11.54
C PHE A 152 -4.79 -18.42 11.79
N LEU A 153 -5.06 -17.69 12.88
CA LEU A 153 -4.25 -16.55 13.30
C LEU A 153 -2.81 -16.98 13.60
N THR A 154 -2.64 -18.08 14.33
CA THR A 154 -1.34 -18.65 14.67
C THR A 154 -0.60 -19.18 13.44
N LEU A 155 -1.31 -19.89 12.55
CA LEU A 155 -0.79 -20.41 11.30
C LEU A 155 -0.31 -19.28 10.39
N PHE A 156 -1.13 -18.24 10.20
CA PHE A 156 -0.75 -17.07 9.42
C PHE A 156 0.52 -16.40 9.96
N ARG A 157 0.60 -16.16 11.28
CA ARG A 157 1.79 -15.56 11.90
C ARG A 157 3.03 -16.43 11.72
N THR A 158 2.88 -17.74 11.90
CA THR A 158 3.95 -18.72 11.72
C THR A 158 4.47 -18.75 10.29
N LEU A 159 3.59 -18.87 9.30
CA LEU A 159 3.96 -18.91 7.89
C LEU A 159 4.60 -17.60 7.42
N LYS A 160 4.10 -16.44 7.90
CA LYS A 160 4.73 -15.14 7.64
C LYS A 160 6.16 -15.09 8.19
N GLU A 161 6.39 -15.64 9.37
CA GLU A 161 7.71 -15.65 9.97
C GLU A 161 8.67 -16.58 9.21
N LEU A 162 8.22 -17.78 8.85
CA LEU A 162 9.02 -18.78 8.13
C LEU A 162 9.35 -18.36 6.70
N SER A 163 8.39 -17.78 5.97
CA SER A 163 8.59 -17.29 4.58
C SER A 163 9.63 -16.17 4.46
N SER A 164 9.91 -15.44 5.55
CA SER A 164 10.91 -14.38 5.56
C SER A 164 12.35 -14.89 5.69
N LYS A 165 12.55 -16.18 5.98
CA LYS A 165 13.89 -16.79 6.04
C LYS A 165 14.49 -16.87 4.64
N ARG A 166 15.74 -16.44 4.48
CA ARG A 166 16.39 -16.27 3.17
C ARG A 166 17.43 -17.34 2.82
N LEU A 167 17.77 -18.23 3.75
CA LEU A 167 18.69 -19.34 3.45
C LEU A 167 18.01 -20.35 2.52
N ILE A 168 18.77 -20.95 1.61
CA ILE A 168 18.27 -21.88 0.59
C ILE A 168 17.54 -23.06 1.25
N SER A 169 18.09 -23.61 2.34
CA SER A 169 17.46 -24.69 3.10
C SER A 169 16.10 -24.31 3.68
N ASP A 170 15.96 -23.06 4.15
CA ASP A 170 14.70 -22.56 4.70
C ASP A 170 13.68 -22.28 3.60
N GLN A 171 14.11 -21.76 2.45
CA GLN A 171 13.24 -21.54 1.29
C GLN A 171 12.70 -22.86 0.74
N LYS A 172 13.56 -23.90 0.66
CA LYS A 172 13.14 -25.25 0.27
C LYS A 172 12.11 -25.81 1.25
N ASN A 173 12.38 -25.69 2.55
CA ASN A 173 11.42 -26.10 3.58
C ASN A 173 10.09 -25.35 3.46
N PHE A 174 10.11 -24.04 3.20
CA PHE A 174 8.87 -23.28 2.99
C PHE A 174 8.10 -23.69 1.73
N ALA A 175 8.81 -24.07 0.65
CA ALA A 175 8.19 -24.63 -0.55
C ALA A 175 7.50 -25.97 -0.25
N GLU A 176 8.12 -26.85 0.54
CA GLU A 176 7.54 -28.12 0.99
C GLU A 176 6.29 -27.90 1.84
N ILE A 177 6.33 -26.95 2.79
CA ILE A 177 5.16 -26.52 3.56
C ILE A 177 4.05 -26.04 2.63
N SER A 178 4.40 -25.24 1.63
CA SER A 178 3.44 -24.67 0.69
C SER A 178 2.73 -25.74 -0.13
N ALA A 179 3.46 -26.75 -0.61
CA ALA A 179 2.89 -27.88 -1.33
C ALA A 179 1.91 -28.70 -0.46
N GLN A 180 2.19 -28.86 0.84
CA GLN A 180 1.34 -29.66 1.73
C GLN A 180 0.08 -28.92 2.21
N PHE A 181 0.19 -27.60 2.44
CA PHE A 181 -0.89 -26.81 3.05
C PHE A 181 -1.79 -26.09 2.05
N PHE A 182 -1.37 -25.96 0.79
CA PHE A 182 -2.10 -25.18 -0.21
C PHE A 182 -3.53 -25.70 -0.42
N ASP A 183 -3.69 -26.98 -0.80
CA ASP A 183 -5.01 -27.54 -1.14
C ASP A 183 -5.98 -27.46 0.04
N TYR A 184 -5.51 -27.79 1.25
CA TYR A 184 -6.32 -27.68 2.46
C TYR A 184 -6.79 -26.24 2.72
N SER A 185 -5.86 -25.27 2.68
CA SER A 185 -6.19 -23.86 2.89
C SER A 185 -7.14 -23.35 1.81
N TRP A 186 -6.92 -23.78 0.57
CA TRP A 186 -7.73 -23.38 -0.56
C TRP A 186 -9.17 -23.88 -0.47
N HIS A 187 -9.36 -25.17 -0.17
CA HIS A 187 -10.70 -25.74 0.03
C HIS A 187 -11.45 -25.09 1.18
N LEU A 188 -10.78 -24.79 2.30
CA LEU A 188 -11.44 -24.09 3.39
C LEU A 188 -11.86 -22.67 2.99
N TRP A 189 -10.99 -21.93 2.30
CA TRP A 189 -11.34 -20.60 1.80
C TRP A 189 -12.56 -20.63 0.88
N GLN A 190 -12.66 -21.63 0.01
CA GLN A 190 -13.83 -21.83 -0.86
C GLN A 190 -15.09 -22.15 -0.05
N SER A 191 -15.00 -23.04 0.94
CA SER A 191 -16.12 -23.39 1.83
C SER A 191 -16.62 -22.17 2.61
N ASP A 192 -15.70 -21.42 3.22
CA ASP A 192 -16.02 -20.22 3.98
C ASP A 192 -16.66 -19.15 3.10
N MET A 193 -16.22 -19.01 1.84
CA MET A 193 -16.84 -18.09 0.89
C MET A 193 -18.33 -18.40 0.69
N GLN A 194 -18.70 -19.68 0.55
CA GLN A 194 -20.10 -20.08 0.39
C GLN A 194 -20.92 -19.78 1.66
N THR A 195 -20.35 -20.08 2.84
CA THR A 195 -20.99 -19.76 4.13
C THR A 195 -21.21 -18.25 4.30
N ILE A 196 -20.23 -17.43 3.95
CA ILE A 196 -20.31 -15.97 4.07
C ILE A 196 -21.39 -15.42 3.12
N LEU A 197 -21.40 -15.84 1.85
CA LEU A 197 -22.41 -15.38 0.90
C LEU A 197 -23.83 -15.79 1.32
N HIS A 198 -24.00 -17.02 1.79
CA HIS A 198 -25.29 -17.46 2.32
C HIS A 198 -25.72 -16.60 3.52
N GLY A 199 -24.81 -16.36 4.47
CA GLY A 199 -25.08 -15.49 5.61
C GLY A 199 -25.44 -14.05 5.20
N PHE A 200 -24.77 -13.50 4.19
CA PHE A 200 -25.07 -12.15 3.67
C PHE A 200 -26.42 -12.08 2.98
N CYS A 201 -26.82 -13.10 2.21
CA CYS A 201 -28.19 -13.20 1.67
C CYS A 201 -29.22 -13.20 2.80
N THR A 202 -29.06 -14.05 3.81
CA THR A 202 -30.00 -14.14 4.94
C THR A 202 -30.11 -12.82 5.72
N ILE A 203 -28.99 -12.13 5.94
CA ILE A 203 -28.97 -10.82 6.61
C ILE A 203 -29.69 -9.78 5.73
N SER A 204 -29.44 -9.77 4.42
CA SER A 204 -30.08 -8.82 3.51
C SER A 204 -31.59 -9.03 3.38
N GLU A 205 -32.08 -10.26 3.59
CA GLU A 205 -33.51 -10.61 3.50
C GLU A 205 -34.26 -10.42 4.83
N SER A 206 -33.57 -10.45 5.97
CA SER A 206 -34.19 -10.40 7.30
C SER A 206 -34.24 -8.98 7.89
N TYR A 207 -35.42 -8.38 7.91
CA TYR A 207 -35.67 -7.15 8.66
C TYR A 207 -35.95 -7.46 10.15
N ASN A 208 -35.01 -7.10 11.02
CA ASN A 208 -35.14 -6.99 12.48
C ASN A 208 -35.67 -8.22 13.25
N SER A 209 -34.76 -9.11 13.68
CA SER A 209 -35.05 -10.07 14.76
C SER A 209 -33.87 -10.24 15.72
N ASN A 210 -34.13 -10.27 17.04
CA ASN A 210 -33.10 -10.30 18.08
C ASN A 210 -32.38 -11.66 18.22
N ALA A 211 -32.87 -12.73 17.58
CA ALA A 211 -32.20 -14.03 17.53
C ALA A 211 -30.98 -14.05 16.57
N LEU A 212 -30.75 -12.95 15.85
CA LEU A 212 -29.70 -12.82 14.84
C LEU A 212 -28.30 -12.51 15.43
N GLU A 213 -28.20 -11.95 16.64
CA GLU A 213 -26.94 -11.43 17.17
C GLU A 213 -25.86 -12.51 17.36
N LEU A 214 -26.20 -13.67 17.95
CA LEU A 214 -25.25 -14.75 18.16
C LEU A 214 -24.74 -15.34 16.83
N HIS A 215 -25.64 -15.50 15.85
CA HIS A 215 -25.29 -15.99 14.52
C HIS A 215 -24.46 -14.98 13.72
N GLN A 216 -24.65 -13.68 13.95
CA GLN A 216 -23.82 -12.63 13.34
C GLN A 216 -22.39 -12.64 13.86
N ASP A 217 -22.17 -12.89 15.15
CA ASP A 217 -20.81 -12.95 15.71
C ASP A 217 -20.04 -14.18 15.20
N GLU A 218 -20.67 -15.36 15.09
CA GLU A 218 -20.06 -16.54 14.48
C GLU A 218 -19.76 -16.35 12.98
N LEU A 219 -20.70 -15.72 12.25
CA LEU A 219 -20.49 -15.36 10.85
C LEU A 219 -19.33 -14.37 10.70
N TYR A 220 -19.22 -13.38 11.58
CA TYR A 220 -18.12 -12.41 11.55
C TYR A 220 -16.77 -13.07 11.88
N LEU A 221 -16.72 -14.02 12.83
CA LEU A 221 -15.51 -14.82 13.06
C LEU A 221 -15.12 -15.65 11.82
N THR A 222 -16.11 -16.17 11.10
CA THR A 222 -15.89 -16.86 9.81
C THR A 222 -15.33 -15.90 8.76
N CYS A 223 -15.83 -14.67 8.71
CA CYS A 223 -15.30 -13.59 7.86
C CYS A 223 -13.83 -13.27 8.17
N GLU A 224 -13.48 -13.09 9.45
CA GLU A 224 -12.09 -12.83 9.87
C GLU A 224 -11.16 -14.03 9.58
N ARG A 225 -11.66 -15.26 9.79
CA ARG A 225 -10.93 -16.50 9.43
C ARG A 225 -10.68 -16.56 7.93
N TRP A 226 -11.68 -16.27 7.10
CA TRP A 226 -11.58 -16.25 5.65
C TRP A 226 -10.51 -15.24 5.17
N LEU A 227 -10.42 -14.06 5.80
CA LEU A 227 -9.35 -13.09 5.53
C LEU A 227 -7.95 -13.59 5.93
N LEU A 228 -7.83 -14.28 7.05
CA LEU A 228 -6.57 -14.93 7.46
C LEU A 228 -6.18 -16.02 6.45
N CYS A 229 -7.14 -16.83 6.01
CA CYS A 229 -6.93 -17.87 5.02
C CYS A 229 -6.47 -17.29 3.67
N LEU A 230 -7.10 -16.21 3.19
CA LEU A 230 -6.67 -15.48 1.99
C LEU A 230 -5.21 -15.01 2.09
N ARG A 231 -4.79 -14.51 3.26
CA ARG A 231 -3.41 -14.09 3.50
C ARG A 231 -2.44 -15.26 3.51
N ILE A 232 -2.85 -16.40 4.04
CA ILE A 232 -2.07 -17.64 4.00
C ILE A 232 -1.90 -18.10 2.55
N ILE A 233 -2.98 -18.22 1.78
CA ILE A 233 -2.94 -18.60 0.36
C ILE A 233 -1.98 -17.69 -0.42
N CYS A 234 -2.09 -16.37 -0.25
CA CYS A 234 -1.16 -15.42 -0.86
C CYS A 234 0.30 -15.69 -0.47
N GLN A 235 0.57 -15.95 0.82
CA GLN A 235 1.92 -16.25 1.29
C GLN A 235 2.48 -17.55 0.69
N LEU A 236 1.65 -18.60 0.61
CA LEU A 236 2.01 -19.90 0.03
C LEU A 236 2.30 -19.76 -1.47
N ILE A 237 1.51 -19.00 -2.21
CA ILE A 237 1.77 -18.74 -3.64
C ILE A 237 3.04 -17.91 -3.81
N VAL A 238 3.10 -16.72 -3.23
CA VAL A 238 4.15 -15.73 -3.51
C VAL A 238 5.52 -16.15 -2.99
N SER A 239 5.57 -16.79 -1.82
CA SER A 239 6.83 -17.20 -1.17
C SER A 239 7.13 -18.69 -1.25
N GLY A 240 6.12 -19.53 -1.49
CA GLY A 240 6.29 -20.98 -1.59
C GLY A 240 6.78 -21.44 -2.96
N PHE A 241 6.40 -20.72 -4.01
CA PHE A 241 6.81 -21.05 -5.38
C PHE A 241 7.93 -20.10 -5.86
N PRO A 242 8.94 -20.62 -6.59
CA PRO A 242 9.88 -19.78 -7.33
C PRO A 242 9.15 -18.86 -8.31
N SER A 243 9.69 -17.65 -8.58
CA SER A 243 9.13 -16.77 -9.63
C SER A 243 9.18 -17.49 -10.96
N ASP A 244 8.07 -17.54 -11.67
CA ASP A 244 8.04 -18.02 -13.04
C ASP A 244 8.85 -17.10 -13.97
N ALA A 245 8.98 -15.81 -13.65
CA ALA A 245 9.88 -14.87 -14.32
C ALA A 245 11.35 -15.35 -14.31
N LYS A 246 11.73 -16.14 -13.28
CA LYS A 246 13.09 -16.67 -13.11
C LYS A 246 13.23 -18.11 -13.60
N CYS A 247 12.28 -18.99 -13.30
CA CYS A 247 12.38 -20.42 -13.61
C CYS A 247 11.61 -20.85 -14.86
N LEU A 248 10.75 -20.00 -15.42
CA LEU A 248 9.80 -20.32 -16.50
C LEU A 248 8.89 -21.53 -16.21
N GLN A 249 8.76 -21.92 -14.95
CA GLN A 249 7.84 -22.98 -14.55
C GLN A 249 6.49 -22.37 -14.21
N GLU A 250 5.45 -22.93 -14.80
CA GLU A 250 4.07 -22.55 -14.51
C GLU A 250 3.72 -22.82 -13.04
N VAL A 251 3.09 -21.82 -12.41
CA VAL A 251 2.58 -21.93 -11.04
C VAL A 251 1.08 -22.18 -11.09
N ARG A 252 0.69 -23.46 -11.14
CA ARG A 252 -0.71 -23.93 -11.22
C ARG A 252 -1.67 -23.18 -10.26
N PRO A 253 -1.34 -22.95 -8.97
CA PRO A 253 -2.17 -22.16 -8.07
C PRO A 253 -2.63 -20.80 -8.60
N VAL A 254 -1.84 -20.13 -9.44
CA VAL A 254 -2.20 -18.82 -9.99
C VAL A 254 -3.45 -18.89 -10.85
N LYS A 255 -3.59 -19.95 -11.65
CA LYS A 255 -4.73 -20.15 -12.57
C LYS A 255 -6.00 -20.58 -11.83
N GLU A 256 -5.84 -21.30 -10.73
CA GLU A 256 -6.96 -21.78 -9.92
C GLU A 256 -7.50 -20.67 -9.01
N VAL A 257 -6.61 -19.89 -8.41
CA VAL A 257 -6.97 -18.90 -7.38
C VAL A 257 -7.47 -17.60 -7.99
N SER A 258 -6.76 -17.05 -8.97
CA SER A 258 -7.00 -15.68 -9.45
C SER A 258 -8.43 -15.45 -9.97
N PRO A 259 -9.04 -16.35 -10.78
CA PRO A 259 -10.42 -16.17 -11.22
C PRO A 259 -11.44 -16.21 -10.07
N LEU A 260 -11.23 -17.08 -9.08
CA LEU A 260 -12.14 -17.17 -7.92
C LEU A 260 -12.00 -15.98 -6.98
N LEU A 261 -10.81 -15.39 -6.84
CA LEU A 261 -10.66 -14.13 -6.10
C LEU A 261 -11.44 -13.00 -6.78
N LEU A 262 -11.39 -12.93 -8.12
CA LEU A 262 -12.14 -11.93 -8.88
C LEU A 262 -13.65 -12.14 -8.73
N ASN A 263 -14.12 -13.39 -8.82
CA ASN A 263 -15.53 -13.73 -8.60
C ASN A 263 -15.98 -13.36 -7.18
N ALA A 264 -15.14 -13.58 -6.16
CA ALA A 264 -15.45 -13.19 -4.78
C ALA A 264 -15.63 -11.67 -4.64
N ILE A 265 -14.79 -10.86 -5.31
CA ILE A 265 -14.98 -9.40 -5.36
C ILE A 265 -16.35 -9.08 -5.97
N GLN A 266 -16.68 -9.68 -7.12
CA GLN A 266 -17.95 -9.45 -7.80
C GLN A 266 -19.15 -9.85 -6.94
N SER A 267 -19.05 -10.91 -6.14
CA SER A 267 -20.12 -11.33 -5.23
C SER A 267 -20.27 -10.43 -4.01
N PHE A 268 -19.20 -9.78 -3.53
CA PHE A 268 -19.26 -8.88 -2.37
C PHE A 268 -19.70 -7.46 -2.71
N LEU A 269 -19.37 -6.95 -3.91
CA LEU A 269 -19.69 -5.57 -4.30
C LEU A 269 -21.18 -5.20 -4.16
N PRO A 270 -22.16 -6.05 -4.53
CA PRO A 270 -23.58 -5.74 -4.37
C PRO A 270 -24.02 -5.45 -2.92
N TYR A 271 -23.32 -6.01 -1.92
CA TYR A 271 -23.65 -5.79 -0.51
C TYR A 271 -23.04 -4.50 0.05
N TYR A 272 -22.12 -3.85 -0.67
CA TYR A 272 -21.40 -2.67 -0.17
C TYR A 272 -22.34 -1.52 0.17
N SER A 273 -23.28 -1.16 -0.70
CA SER A 273 -24.24 -0.09 -0.38
C SER A 273 -25.34 -0.55 0.56
N SER A 274 -25.84 -1.78 0.39
CA SER A 274 -26.88 -2.37 1.24
C SER A 274 -26.48 -2.36 2.73
N PHE A 275 -25.25 -2.75 3.05
CA PHE A 275 -24.80 -2.90 4.44
C PHE A 275 -24.29 -1.59 5.06
N GLN A 276 -24.09 -0.52 4.28
CA GLN A 276 -23.52 0.74 4.75
C GLN A 276 -24.28 1.34 5.93
N LYS A 277 -25.61 1.30 5.91
CA LYS A 277 -26.47 1.88 6.97
C LYS A 277 -26.95 0.86 8.00
N GLY A 278 -27.12 -0.41 7.61
CA GLY A 278 -27.72 -1.45 8.47
C GLY A 278 -26.70 -2.31 9.24
N HIS A 279 -25.51 -2.52 8.69
CA HIS A 279 -24.57 -3.53 9.21
C HIS A 279 -23.11 -3.05 9.12
N PRO A 280 -22.69 -2.06 9.95
CA PRO A 280 -21.38 -1.42 9.83
C PRO A 280 -20.19 -2.40 9.98
N LYS A 281 -20.32 -3.44 10.81
CA LYS A 281 -19.30 -4.49 10.96
C LYS A 281 -19.06 -5.25 9.65
N PHE A 282 -20.13 -5.70 8.98
CA PHE A 282 -20.02 -6.44 7.72
C PHE A 282 -19.64 -5.53 6.55
N TRP A 283 -20.06 -4.26 6.59
CA TRP A 283 -19.63 -3.26 5.63
C TRP A 283 -18.11 -2.99 5.69
N ASP A 284 -17.54 -2.82 6.89
CA ASP A 284 -16.08 -2.73 7.07
C ASP A 284 -15.37 -3.99 6.57
N PHE A 285 -15.93 -5.17 6.85
CA PHE A 285 -15.41 -6.41 6.31
C PHE A 285 -15.39 -6.43 4.78
N ILE A 286 -16.49 -6.07 4.09
CA ILE A 286 -16.55 -6.03 2.62
C ILE A 286 -15.47 -5.10 2.07
N ARG A 287 -15.32 -3.92 2.68
CA ARG A 287 -14.27 -2.96 2.31
C ARG A 287 -12.87 -3.57 2.41
N ARG A 288 -12.56 -4.21 3.54
CA ARG A 288 -11.28 -4.88 3.78
C ARG A 288 -11.10 -6.07 2.83
N ALA A 289 -12.14 -6.85 2.56
CA ALA A 289 -12.13 -8.02 1.70
C ALA A 289 -11.83 -7.65 0.24
N CYS A 290 -12.63 -6.78 -0.38
CA CYS A 290 -12.43 -6.38 -1.79
C CYS A 290 -11.04 -5.76 -2.01
N THR A 291 -10.61 -4.86 -1.10
CA THR A 291 -9.28 -4.26 -1.15
C THR A 291 -8.19 -5.33 -1.03
N LYS A 292 -8.36 -6.29 -0.11
CA LYS A 292 -7.34 -7.33 0.12
C LYS A 292 -7.27 -8.34 -1.02
N LEU A 293 -8.40 -8.74 -1.59
CA LEU A 293 -8.46 -9.61 -2.78
C LEU A 293 -7.69 -8.99 -3.94
N MET A 294 -7.93 -7.71 -4.24
CA MET A 294 -7.17 -7.00 -5.27
C MET A 294 -5.67 -6.93 -4.95
N LYS A 295 -5.29 -6.61 -3.71
CA LYS A 295 -3.87 -6.63 -3.28
C LYS A 295 -3.21 -8.01 -3.45
N VAL A 296 -3.97 -9.10 -3.27
CA VAL A 296 -3.46 -10.46 -3.51
C VAL A 296 -3.26 -10.70 -5.00
N LEU A 297 -4.21 -10.32 -5.86
CA LEU A 297 -4.06 -10.42 -7.31
C LEU A 297 -2.83 -9.62 -7.80
N ILE A 298 -2.62 -8.40 -7.31
CA ILE A 298 -1.45 -7.56 -7.64
C ILE A 298 -0.15 -8.27 -7.22
N ALA A 299 -0.11 -8.82 -6.00
CA ALA A 299 1.06 -9.53 -5.50
C ALA A 299 1.38 -10.80 -6.31
N ILE A 300 0.35 -11.53 -6.75
CA ILE A 300 0.50 -12.70 -7.62
C ILE A 300 1.00 -12.28 -8.99
N GLN A 301 0.43 -11.24 -9.62
CA GLN A 301 0.86 -10.73 -10.93
C GLN A 301 2.32 -10.28 -10.90
N GLY A 302 2.74 -9.54 -9.87
CA GLY A 302 4.13 -9.07 -9.76
C GLY A 302 5.14 -10.20 -9.49
N ARG A 303 4.74 -11.28 -8.82
CA ARG A 303 5.64 -12.41 -8.51
C ARG A 303 5.67 -13.46 -9.63
N HIS A 304 4.52 -13.72 -10.23
CA HIS A 304 4.28 -14.79 -11.20
C HIS A 304 3.65 -14.25 -12.50
N PRO A 305 4.29 -13.30 -13.20
CA PRO A 305 3.70 -12.65 -14.37
C PRO A 305 3.36 -13.64 -15.49
N TYR A 306 4.18 -14.65 -15.74
CA TYR A 306 3.91 -15.58 -16.84
C TYR A 306 2.70 -16.49 -16.57
N SER A 307 2.55 -16.99 -15.35
CA SER A 307 1.39 -17.80 -14.95
C SER A 307 0.14 -16.93 -14.87
N PHE A 308 0.27 -15.67 -14.45
CA PHE A 308 -0.83 -14.71 -14.41
C PHE A 308 -1.32 -14.32 -15.81
N SER A 309 -0.44 -14.40 -16.81
CA SER A 309 -0.75 -14.10 -18.20
C SER A 309 -1.67 -15.11 -18.91
N ASP A 310 -2.09 -16.16 -18.20
CA ASP A 310 -3.02 -17.15 -18.72
C ASP A 310 -4.31 -16.51 -19.25
N LYS A 311 -4.85 -17.10 -20.32
CA LYS A 311 -6.06 -16.64 -21.02
C LYS A 311 -7.30 -16.55 -20.11
N CYS A 312 -7.37 -17.32 -19.04
CA CYS A 312 -8.47 -17.30 -18.08
C CYS A 312 -8.29 -16.28 -16.95
N VAL A 313 -7.09 -15.69 -16.82
CA VAL A 313 -6.71 -14.81 -15.71
C VAL A 313 -6.53 -13.38 -16.16
N LEU A 314 -5.47 -13.09 -16.93
CA LEU A 314 -5.09 -11.73 -17.28
C LEU A 314 -6.22 -10.98 -18.00
N PRO A 315 -6.87 -11.53 -19.05
CA PRO A 315 -7.94 -10.81 -19.74
C PRO A 315 -9.12 -10.47 -18.83
N THR A 316 -9.55 -11.42 -17.99
CA THR A 316 -10.70 -11.23 -17.10
C THR A 316 -10.42 -10.19 -16.02
N VAL A 317 -9.21 -10.21 -15.43
CA VAL A 317 -8.81 -9.23 -14.40
C VAL A 317 -8.65 -7.83 -14.99
N VAL A 318 -8.00 -7.72 -16.15
CA VAL A 318 -7.78 -6.43 -16.84
C VAL A 318 -9.12 -5.84 -17.28
N ASP A 319 -9.98 -6.61 -17.94
CA ASP A 319 -11.30 -6.12 -18.38
C ASP A 319 -12.18 -5.69 -17.20
N PHE A 320 -12.17 -6.45 -16.10
CA PHE A 320 -12.86 -6.06 -14.88
C PHE A 320 -12.34 -4.73 -14.31
N CYS A 321 -11.03 -4.58 -14.15
CA CYS A 321 -10.45 -3.35 -13.59
C CYS A 321 -10.69 -2.15 -14.50
N LEU A 322 -10.56 -2.30 -15.82
CA LEU A 322 -10.85 -1.24 -16.78
C LEU A 322 -12.31 -0.78 -16.68
N LYS A 323 -13.26 -1.72 -16.66
CA LYS A 323 -14.69 -1.41 -16.50
C LYS A 323 -14.95 -0.64 -15.20
N LYS A 324 -14.39 -1.08 -14.08
CA LYS A 324 -14.54 -0.38 -12.79
C LYS A 324 -13.90 1.01 -12.77
N ILE A 325 -12.83 1.24 -13.54
CA ILE A 325 -12.22 2.58 -13.66
C ILE A 325 -13.06 3.49 -14.56
N THR A 326 -13.47 2.99 -15.74
CA THR A 326 -14.12 3.82 -16.77
C THR A 326 -15.58 4.08 -16.48
N ASP A 327 -16.30 3.08 -15.98
CA ASP A 327 -17.74 3.11 -15.74
C ASP A 327 -18.08 2.44 -14.38
N PRO A 328 -17.64 3.03 -13.25
CA PRO A 328 -18.00 2.52 -11.93
C PRO A 328 -19.48 2.74 -11.63
N GLU A 329 -20.12 1.77 -10.99
CA GLU A 329 -21.41 2.00 -10.35
C GLU A 329 -21.28 3.11 -9.28
N PRO A 330 -22.33 3.91 -9.00
CA PRO A 330 -22.25 5.04 -8.06
C PRO A 330 -21.68 4.68 -6.69
N ASP A 331 -22.03 3.50 -6.17
CA ASP A 331 -21.54 3.00 -4.88
C ASP A 331 -20.05 2.62 -4.93
N VAL A 332 -19.58 2.13 -6.08
CA VAL A 332 -18.17 1.78 -6.31
C VAL A 332 -17.33 3.04 -6.48
N LEU A 333 -17.90 4.10 -7.07
CA LEU A 333 -17.24 5.40 -7.19
C LEU A 333 -16.86 5.98 -5.81
N LEU A 334 -17.70 5.75 -4.79
CA LEU A 334 -17.43 6.14 -3.40
C LEU A 334 -16.46 5.19 -2.67
N PHE A 335 -16.07 4.08 -3.29
CA PHE A 335 -15.14 3.10 -2.72
C PHE A 335 -13.72 3.33 -3.27
N GLU A 336 -13.15 4.49 -2.98
CA GLU A 336 -11.86 4.95 -3.52
C GLU A 336 -10.72 3.94 -3.33
N GLN A 337 -10.59 3.36 -2.13
CA GLN A 337 -9.54 2.39 -1.83
C GLN A 337 -9.58 1.16 -2.75
N PHE A 338 -10.76 0.75 -3.21
CA PHE A 338 -10.89 -0.33 -4.18
C PHE A 338 -10.52 0.12 -5.59
N LEU A 339 -10.96 1.31 -6.02
CA LEU A 339 -10.59 1.90 -7.31
C LEU A 339 -9.07 2.10 -7.44
N ILE A 340 -8.41 2.55 -6.37
CA ILE A 340 -6.96 2.64 -6.29
C ILE A 340 -6.32 1.28 -6.59
N GLN A 341 -6.83 0.18 -6.02
CA GLN A 341 -6.27 -1.15 -6.34
C GLN A 341 -6.56 -1.58 -7.79
N CYS A 342 -7.70 -1.21 -8.37
CA CYS A 342 -7.95 -1.43 -9.80
C CYS A 342 -6.94 -0.67 -10.68
N MET A 343 -6.66 0.60 -10.37
CA MET A 343 -5.66 1.40 -11.10
C MET A 343 -4.24 0.84 -10.93
N ILE A 344 -3.86 0.45 -9.71
CA ILE A 344 -2.56 -0.21 -9.46
C ILE A 344 -2.45 -1.50 -10.28
N MET A 345 -3.50 -2.32 -10.34
CA MET A 345 -3.49 -3.55 -11.15
C MET A 345 -3.22 -3.25 -12.64
N ILE A 346 -3.93 -2.30 -13.24
CA ILE A 346 -3.70 -1.93 -14.65
C ILE A 346 -2.28 -1.38 -14.83
N LYS A 347 -1.83 -0.51 -13.93
CA LYS A 347 -0.47 0.05 -13.96
C LYS A 347 0.59 -1.05 -13.92
N CYS A 348 0.48 -2.00 -12.98
CA CYS A 348 1.42 -3.12 -12.84
C CYS A 348 1.45 -4.02 -14.07
N VAL A 349 0.30 -4.23 -14.74
CA VAL A 349 0.24 -4.97 -16.00
C VAL A 349 0.95 -4.22 -17.13
N LEU A 350 0.74 -2.91 -17.27
CA LEU A 350 1.35 -2.08 -18.32
C LEU A 350 2.86 -1.85 -18.12
N GLU A 351 3.33 -1.80 -16.87
CA GLU A 351 4.76 -1.66 -16.54
C GLU A 351 5.52 -3.00 -16.54
N CYS A 352 4.82 -4.12 -16.61
CA CYS A 352 5.43 -5.44 -16.48
C CYS A 352 6.47 -5.67 -17.59
N LYS A 353 7.74 -5.71 -17.20
CA LYS A 353 8.88 -5.88 -18.10
C LYS A 353 8.82 -7.22 -18.84
N GLU A 354 8.30 -8.24 -18.16
CA GLU A 354 8.14 -9.58 -18.70
C GLU A 354 7.08 -9.67 -19.82
N TYR A 355 6.17 -8.69 -19.91
CA TYR A 355 5.17 -8.60 -20.97
C TYR A 355 5.64 -7.78 -22.19
N LYS A 356 6.73 -7.02 -22.04
CA LYS A 356 7.32 -6.25 -23.14
C LYS A 356 8.25 -7.14 -23.97
N PRO A 357 8.20 -7.07 -25.31
CA PRO A 357 9.14 -7.81 -26.15
C PRO A 357 10.57 -7.32 -25.87
N SER A 358 11.48 -8.26 -25.58
CA SER A 358 12.90 -7.93 -25.35
C SER A 358 13.55 -7.41 -26.65
N VAL A 359 14.08 -6.18 -26.59
CA VAL A 359 14.77 -5.51 -27.73
C VAL A 359 16.27 -5.85 -27.78
N THR A 360 16.79 -6.59 -26.80
CA THR A 360 18.20 -6.98 -26.76
C THR A 360 18.50 -8.07 -27.79
N GLY A 361 18.86 -7.64 -29.00
CA GLY A 361 19.55 -8.47 -29.97
C GLY A 361 20.96 -8.80 -29.47
N ARG A 362 21.17 -10.04 -29.05
CA ARG A 362 22.46 -10.70 -29.24
C ARG A 362 22.22 -11.89 -30.14
N VAL A 363 22.81 -11.84 -31.32
CA VAL A 363 22.86 -12.97 -32.24
C VAL A 363 23.83 -13.96 -31.62
N MET A 364 23.31 -15.09 -31.14
CA MET A 364 24.10 -16.30 -30.94
C MET A 364 23.35 -17.43 -31.63
N ASP A 365 23.95 -17.93 -32.71
CA ASP A 365 23.63 -19.24 -33.27
C ASP A 365 23.67 -20.26 -32.14
N GLU A 366 22.62 -21.08 -31.99
CA GLU A 366 22.73 -22.50 -31.64
C GLU A 366 21.34 -23.18 -31.52
N ASN A 367 21.28 -24.41 -32.04
CA ASN A 367 20.07 -25.22 -32.25
C ASN A 367 19.44 -25.77 -30.95
N GLY A 368 18.69 -24.93 -30.24
CA GLY A 368 17.74 -25.33 -29.20
C GLY A 368 16.73 -24.22 -28.93
N VAL A 369 15.52 -24.54 -28.46
CA VAL A 369 14.59 -23.51 -27.95
C VAL A 369 15.22 -22.95 -26.66
N THR A 370 15.99 -21.88 -26.80
CA THR A 370 16.66 -21.24 -25.67
C THR A 370 15.62 -20.65 -24.71
N LEU A 371 15.99 -20.52 -23.44
CA LEU A 371 15.18 -19.86 -22.40
C LEU A 371 14.66 -18.48 -22.87
N GLU A 372 15.46 -17.80 -23.67
CA GLU A 372 15.14 -16.50 -24.28
C GLU A 372 14.05 -16.61 -25.34
N GLN A 373 14.07 -17.64 -26.18
CA GLN A 373 13.01 -17.89 -27.16
C GLN A 373 11.67 -18.19 -26.48
N MET A 374 11.67 -18.94 -25.37
CA MET A 374 10.45 -19.18 -24.59
C MET A 374 9.88 -17.88 -23.99
N LYS A 375 10.75 -17.04 -23.41
CA LYS A 375 10.35 -15.70 -22.91
C LYS A 375 9.76 -14.84 -24.02
N LYS A 376 10.40 -14.83 -25.19
CA LYS A 376 9.92 -14.09 -26.37
C LYS A 376 8.54 -14.57 -26.81
N ASN A 377 8.33 -15.88 -26.88
CA ASN A 377 7.03 -16.46 -27.24
C ASN A 377 5.92 -16.07 -26.25
N ILE A 378 6.19 -16.16 -24.94
CA ILE A 378 5.22 -15.77 -23.92
C ILE A 378 4.96 -14.26 -24.01
N SER A 379 5.99 -13.42 -23.99
CA SER A 379 5.82 -11.96 -24.09
C SER A 379 5.05 -11.52 -25.35
N GLY A 380 5.28 -12.17 -26.50
CA GLY A 380 4.54 -11.92 -27.73
C GLY A 380 3.06 -12.30 -27.63
N ALA A 381 2.75 -13.45 -27.03
CA ALA A 381 1.37 -13.88 -26.80
C ALA A 381 0.65 -12.92 -25.84
N VAL A 382 1.31 -12.50 -24.76
CA VAL A 382 0.75 -11.53 -23.79
C VAL A 382 0.58 -10.16 -24.44
N GLY A 383 1.56 -9.67 -25.19
CA GLY A 383 1.47 -8.42 -25.94
C GLY A 383 0.30 -8.41 -26.92
N GLY A 384 0.08 -9.53 -27.63
CA GLY A 384 -1.09 -9.70 -28.50
C GLY A 384 -2.41 -9.66 -27.73
N ALA A 385 -2.50 -10.36 -26.59
CA ALA A 385 -3.68 -10.33 -25.73
C ALA A 385 -3.96 -8.92 -25.18
N LEU A 386 -2.94 -8.21 -24.69
CA LEU A 386 -3.07 -6.84 -24.20
C LEU A 386 -3.50 -5.88 -25.31
N THR A 387 -2.94 -6.00 -26.52
CA THR A 387 -3.35 -5.19 -27.68
C THR A 387 -4.82 -5.41 -28.04
N SER A 388 -5.32 -6.65 -27.91
CA SER A 388 -6.73 -6.96 -28.14
C SER A 388 -7.67 -6.41 -27.04
N LEU A 389 -7.20 -6.37 -25.79
CA LEU A 389 -7.97 -5.88 -24.64
C LEU A 389 -7.99 -4.36 -24.56
N MET A 390 -6.85 -3.74 -24.87
CA MET A 390 -6.59 -2.30 -24.85
C MET A 390 -6.53 -1.77 -26.28
N THR A 391 -7.67 -1.82 -26.97
CA THR A 391 -7.79 -1.21 -28.30
C THR A 391 -7.50 0.29 -28.24
N SER A 392 -7.11 0.90 -29.36
CA SER A 392 -6.85 2.35 -29.43
C SER A 392 -8.02 3.17 -28.88
N GLU A 393 -9.26 2.78 -29.17
CA GLU A 393 -10.47 3.42 -28.62
C GLU A 393 -10.54 3.34 -27.10
N ARG A 394 -10.29 2.16 -26.52
CA ARG A 394 -10.27 1.97 -25.07
C ARG A 394 -9.14 2.75 -24.39
N ILE A 395 -7.97 2.83 -25.02
CA ILE A 395 -6.83 3.62 -24.52
C ILE A 395 -7.18 5.11 -24.50
N VAL A 396 -7.71 5.65 -25.60
CA VAL A 396 -8.15 7.05 -25.67
C VAL A 396 -9.27 7.33 -24.66
N PHE A 397 -10.24 6.42 -24.52
CA PHE A 397 -11.33 6.56 -23.57
C PHE A 397 -10.82 6.55 -22.12
N LEU A 398 -9.94 5.61 -21.77
CA LEU A 398 -9.31 5.57 -20.44
C LEU A 398 -8.54 6.85 -20.15
N CYS A 399 -7.74 7.35 -21.09
CA CYS A 399 -7.02 8.62 -20.95
C CYS A 399 -8.00 9.78 -20.68
N ASN A 400 -9.11 9.86 -21.41
CA ASN A 400 -10.12 10.89 -21.18
C ASN A 400 -10.74 10.77 -19.78
N ILE A 401 -11.07 9.56 -19.33
CA ILE A 401 -11.63 9.37 -17.99
C ILE A 401 -10.62 9.74 -16.89
N LEU A 402 -9.37 9.34 -17.01
CA LEU A 402 -8.32 9.68 -16.03
C LEU A 402 -8.22 11.21 -15.86
N VAL A 403 -8.12 11.95 -16.98
CA VAL A 403 -7.98 13.42 -16.93
C VAL A 403 -9.28 14.12 -16.54
N ARG A 404 -10.43 13.73 -17.11
CA ARG A 404 -11.69 14.47 -16.92
C ARG A 404 -12.45 14.11 -15.66
N ARG A 405 -12.12 12.99 -15.00
CA ARG A 405 -12.77 12.54 -13.76
C ARG A 405 -11.79 12.51 -12.59
N TYR A 406 -10.69 11.78 -12.73
CA TYR A 406 -9.83 11.46 -11.58
C TYR A 406 -8.73 12.50 -11.30
N PHE A 407 -8.36 13.32 -12.29
CA PHE A 407 -7.46 14.47 -12.07
C PHE A 407 -8.21 15.70 -11.59
N VAL A 408 -9.54 15.75 -11.67
CA VAL A 408 -10.32 16.93 -11.29
C VAL A 408 -10.38 17.01 -9.76
N LEU A 409 -10.03 18.17 -9.17
CA LEU A 409 -10.16 18.38 -7.72
C LEU A 409 -11.63 18.21 -7.30
N THR A 410 -11.84 17.41 -6.26
CA THR A 410 -13.13 17.26 -5.61
C THR A 410 -13.36 18.35 -4.57
N SER A 411 -14.59 18.49 -4.10
CA SER A 411 -14.89 19.40 -2.99
C SER A 411 -14.12 19.03 -1.71
N SER A 412 -13.83 17.74 -1.49
CA SER A 412 -13.03 17.29 -0.35
C SER A 412 -11.59 17.77 -0.48
N ASP A 413 -11.01 17.68 -1.68
CA ASP A 413 -9.64 18.15 -1.94
C ASP A 413 -9.50 19.67 -1.71
N LEU A 414 -10.51 20.43 -2.12
CA LEU A 414 -10.53 21.89 -1.94
C LEU A 414 -10.67 22.30 -0.47
N GLU A 415 -11.45 21.54 0.30
CA GLU A 415 -11.59 21.74 1.75
C GLU A 415 -10.30 21.36 2.48
N GLU A 416 -9.67 20.24 2.12
CA GLU A 416 -8.38 19.81 2.66
C GLU A 416 -7.28 20.85 2.37
N TRP A 417 -7.22 21.36 1.14
CA TRP A 417 -6.33 22.46 0.78
C TRP A 417 -6.65 23.71 1.63
N TYR A 418 -7.91 24.10 1.77
CA TYR A 418 -8.27 25.28 2.57
C TYR A 418 -7.86 25.13 4.05
N GLN A 419 -8.00 23.94 4.63
CA GLN A 419 -7.64 23.66 6.02
C GLN A 419 -6.13 23.56 6.25
N SER A 420 -5.40 22.87 5.35
CA SER A 420 -3.96 22.67 5.44
C SER A 420 -3.33 22.68 4.05
N PRO A 421 -2.95 23.86 3.51
CA PRO A 421 -2.33 23.98 2.19
C PRO A 421 -0.98 23.27 2.08
N GLU A 422 -0.28 23.17 3.21
CA GLU A 422 1.01 22.47 3.33
C GLU A 422 0.84 20.96 3.23
N SER A 423 -0.04 20.36 4.04
CA SER A 423 -0.34 18.93 3.97
C SER A 423 -0.86 18.55 2.58
N PHE A 424 -1.79 19.35 2.04
CA PHE A 424 -2.29 19.14 0.69
C PHE A 424 -1.18 19.16 -0.36
N HIS A 425 -0.15 20.00 -0.22
CA HIS A 425 0.98 20.01 -1.15
C HIS A 425 1.71 18.66 -1.17
N HIS A 426 2.02 18.10 0.00
CA HIS A 426 2.77 16.84 0.13
C HIS A 426 1.97 15.62 -0.29
N GLU A 427 0.68 15.58 0.02
CA GLU A 427 -0.18 14.46 -0.39
C GLU A 427 -0.36 14.36 -1.92
N GLN A 428 -0.24 15.49 -2.61
CA GLN A 428 -0.26 15.55 -4.08
C GLN A 428 1.11 15.22 -4.69
N ASP A 429 2.16 15.03 -3.88
CA ASP A 429 3.44 14.52 -4.39
C ASP A 429 3.29 13.03 -4.76
N MET A 430 3.95 12.62 -5.84
CA MET A 430 3.79 11.28 -6.41
C MET A 430 4.31 10.16 -5.49
N VAL A 431 4.89 10.48 -4.32
CA VAL A 431 5.36 9.49 -3.34
C VAL A 431 4.21 8.67 -2.74
N GLN A 432 3.02 9.26 -2.58
CA GLN A 432 1.86 8.60 -1.95
C GLN A 432 0.82 8.05 -2.96
N TRP A 433 1.23 7.82 -4.21
CA TRP A 433 0.33 7.42 -5.31
C TRP A 433 -0.45 6.12 -5.09
N THR A 434 -0.08 5.29 -4.11
CA THR A 434 -0.82 4.06 -3.77
C THR A 434 -1.92 4.24 -2.72
N GLU A 435 -2.06 5.45 -2.17
CA GLU A 435 -2.95 5.72 -1.03
C GLU A 435 -4.08 6.70 -1.35
N LYS A 436 -3.85 7.65 -2.27
CA LYS A 436 -4.81 8.66 -2.71
C LYS A 436 -5.23 8.43 -4.17
N LEU A 437 -6.52 8.66 -4.47
CA LEU A 437 -7.11 8.32 -5.76
C LEU A 437 -6.53 9.13 -6.93
N ARG A 438 -6.41 10.46 -6.77
CA ARG A 438 -5.89 11.34 -7.82
C ARG A 438 -4.42 11.05 -8.15
N PRO A 439 -3.47 11.03 -7.19
CA PRO A 439 -2.09 10.60 -7.44
C PRO A 439 -1.99 9.21 -8.08
N CYS A 440 -2.87 8.27 -7.72
CA CYS A 440 -2.92 6.94 -8.35
C CYS A 440 -3.31 7.00 -9.83
N ALA A 441 -4.32 7.80 -10.17
CA ALA A 441 -4.76 8.03 -11.54
C ALA A 441 -3.67 8.72 -12.37
N GLU A 442 -2.97 9.70 -11.78
CA GLU A 442 -1.83 10.39 -12.41
C GLU A 442 -0.69 9.41 -12.70
N ALA A 443 -0.36 8.52 -11.75
CA ALA A 443 0.65 7.49 -11.95
C ALA A 443 0.27 6.45 -13.02
N LEU A 444 -1.01 6.06 -13.11
CA LEU A 444 -1.51 5.20 -14.19
C LEU A 444 -1.48 5.92 -15.54
N TYR A 445 -1.82 7.21 -15.57
CA TYR A 445 -1.80 8.04 -16.79
C TYR A 445 -0.39 8.11 -17.39
N ILE A 446 0.64 8.35 -16.58
CA ILE A 446 2.03 8.40 -17.04
C ILE A 446 2.40 7.09 -17.75
N VAL A 447 2.14 5.96 -17.11
CA VAL A 447 2.43 4.63 -17.67
C VAL A 447 1.63 4.36 -18.95
N LEU A 448 0.36 4.76 -18.98
CA LEU A 448 -0.48 4.64 -20.17
C LEU A 448 0.11 5.45 -21.33
N PHE A 449 0.59 6.66 -21.04
CA PHE A 449 1.19 7.56 -22.01
C PHE A 449 2.56 7.07 -22.51
N GLU A 450 3.43 6.59 -21.63
CA GLU A 450 4.73 5.99 -22.00
C GLU A 450 4.60 4.84 -23.02
N ASN A 451 3.53 4.04 -22.92
CA ASN A 451 3.32 2.91 -23.83
C ASN A 451 2.58 3.30 -25.12
N HIS A 452 1.89 4.45 -25.16
CA HIS A 452 0.99 4.83 -26.27
C HIS A 452 1.09 6.32 -26.67
N SER A 453 2.28 6.91 -26.52
CA SER A 453 2.51 8.36 -26.61
C SER A 453 2.04 8.97 -27.94
N GLN A 454 2.34 8.31 -29.06
CA GLN A 454 1.93 8.74 -30.41
C GLN A 454 0.41 8.85 -30.58
N LEU A 455 -0.36 7.96 -29.95
CA LEU A 455 -1.82 7.97 -29.98
C LEU A 455 -2.38 9.03 -29.03
N LEU A 456 -1.77 9.19 -27.86
CA LEU A 456 -2.32 10.00 -26.77
C LEU A 456 -1.89 11.47 -26.81
N ALA A 457 -0.74 11.82 -27.39
CA ALA A 457 -0.27 13.20 -27.45
C ALA A 457 -1.28 14.14 -28.14
N PRO A 458 -1.84 13.81 -29.33
CA PRO A 458 -2.88 14.65 -29.95
C PRO A 458 -4.16 14.77 -29.10
N VAL A 459 -4.53 13.70 -28.39
CA VAL A 459 -5.71 13.67 -27.51
C VAL A 459 -5.51 14.63 -26.33
N VAL A 460 -4.33 14.58 -25.69
CA VAL A 460 -4.00 15.46 -24.55
C VAL A 460 -3.96 16.93 -24.99
N VAL A 461 -3.37 17.24 -26.16
CA VAL A 461 -3.41 18.60 -26.72
C VAL A 461 -4.85 19.06 -26.99
N SER A 462 -5.72 18.17 -27.46
CA SER A 462 -7.15 18.48 -27.67
C SER A 462 -7.85 18.79 -26.35
N ILE A 463 -7.64 17.98 -25.32
CA ILE A 463 -8.21 18.20 -23.97
C ILE A 463 -7.71 19.54 -23.41
N LEU A 464 -6.41 19.82 -23.54
CA LEU A 464 -5.81 21.08 -23.09
C LEU A 464 -6.46 22.29 -23.76
N LYS A 465 -6.61 22.27 -25.09
CA LYS A 465 -7.25 23.35 -25.86
C LYS A 465 -8.71 23.53 -25.48
N GLU A 466 -9.45 22.45 -25.32
CA GLU A 466 -10.85 22.50 -24.88
C GLU A 466 -10.97 23.11 -23.47
N ALA A 467 -10.14 22.68 -22.52
CA ALA A 467 -10.16 23.18 -21.15
C ALA A 467 -9.77 24.66 -21.07
N MET A 468 -8.81 25.11 -21.88
CA MET A 468 -8.44 26.53 -21.98
C MET A 468 -9.59 27.38 -22.52
N ASN A 469 -10.29 26.90 -23.55
CA ASN A 469 -11.40 27.62 -24.18
C ASN A 469 -12.70 27.58 -23.34
N GLY A 470 -12.90 26.51 -22.57
CA GLY A 470 -14.09 26.31 -21.74
C GLY A 470 -14.05 27.04 -20.40
N CYS A 471 -12.89 27.57 -19.99
CA CYS A 471 -12.74 28.33 -18.76
C CYS A 471 -12.96 29.85 -19.04
N PRO A 472 -13.90 30.52 -18.37
CA PRO A 472 -14.11 31.96 -18.52
C PRO A 472 -12.84 32.75 -18.18
N THR A 473 -12.65 33.90 -18.84
CA THR A 473 -11.53 34.81 -18.59
C THR A 473 -11.63 35.52 -17.23
N SER A 474 -12.84 35.78 -16.73
CA SER A 474 -13.10 36.34 -15.40
C SER A 474 -13.56 35.24 -14.43
N VAL A 475 -12.63 34.70 -13.64
CA VAL A 475 -12.91 33.66 -12.65
C VAL A 475 -13.33 34.30 -11.34
N THR A 476 -14.63 34.37 -11.08
CA THR A 476 -15.19 34.83 -9.78
C THR A 476 -15.49 33.66 -8.85
N GLU A 477 -15.79 32.48 -9.39
CA GLU A 477 -16.17 31.27 -8.66
C GLU A 477 -15.37 30.05 -9.15
N ILE A 478 -15.24 29.04 -8.30
CA ILE A 478 -14.63 27.75 -8.67
C ILE A 478 -15.65 26.99 -9.53
N THR A 479 -15.43 27.00 -10.85
CA THR A 479 -16.31 26.34 -11.82
C THR A 479 -15.75 24.98 -12.25
N PRO A 480 -16.60 24.05 -12.75
CA PRO A 480 -16.12 22.80 -13.35
C PRO A 480 -15.10 23.03 -14.49
N GLY A 481 -15.23 24.14 -15.23
CA GLY A 481 -14.27 24.52 -16.28
C GLY A 481 -12.89 24.86 -15.72
N LEU A 482 -12.82 25.56 -14.58
CA LEU A 482 -11.56 25.87 -13.88
C LEU A 482 -10.87 24.59 -13.40
N LEU A 483 -11.63 23.66 -12.82
CA LEU A 483 -11.09 22.41 -12.29
C LEU A 483 -10.65 21.45 -13.42
N LEU A 484 -11.38 21.43 -14.54
CA LEU A 484 -10.95 20.71 -15.73
C LEU A 484 -9.67 21.33 -16.33
N LYS A 485 -9.52 22.64 -16.25
CA LYS A 485 -8.29 23.33 -16.68
C LYS A 485 -7.09 22.95 -15.82
N ASP A 486 -7.22 22.90 -14.50
CA ASP A 486 -6.19 22.36 -13.59
C ASP A 486 -5.81 20.92 -13.97
N ALA A 487 -6.80 20.06 -14.19
CA ALA A 487 -6.59 18.66 -14.57
C ALA A 487 -5.87 18.52 -15.92
N ALA A 488 -6.31 19.27 -16.94
CA ALA A 488 -5.70 19.25 -18.27
C ALA A 488 -4.27 19.79 -18.24
N TYR A 489 -4.01 20.81 -17.42
CA TYR A 489 -2.68 21.35 -17.20
C TYR A 489 -1.78 20.33 -16.51
N GLY A 490 -2.28 19.63 -15.50
CA GLY A 490 -1.58 18.50 -14.87
C GLY A 490 -1.24 17.40 -15.85
N ALA A 491 -2.19 16.99 -16.68
CA ALA A 491 -1.95 16.00 -17.73
C ALA A 491 -0.84 16.44 -18.68
N ALA A 492 -0.88 17.68 -19.18
CA ALA A 492 0.15 18.21 -20.06
C ALA A 492 1.53 18.33 -19.38
N ALA A 493 1.54 18.64 -18.09
CA ALA A 493 2.76 18.80 -17.31
C ALA A 493 3.53 17.47 -17.15
N TYR A 494 2.82 16.37 -16.82
CA TYR A 494 3.44 15.07 -16.56
C TYR A 494 4.10 14.40 -17.77
N VAL A 495 3.67 14.73 -19.00
CA VAL A 495 4.15 14.08 -20.24
C VAL A 495 4.93 15.04 -21.14
N TYR A 496 5.58 16.04 -20.54
CA TYR A 496 6.32 17.10 -21.24
C TYR A 496 7.32 16.57 -22.28
N TYR A 497 8.01 15.47 -21.96
CA TYR A 497 9.08 14.87 -22.77
C TYR A 497 8.64 14.44 -24.17
N GLU A 498 7.35 14.18 -24.38
CA GLU A 498 6.77 13.90 -25.70
C GLU A 498 5.87 15.04 -26.15
N LEU A 499 5.12 15.65 -25.22
CA LEU A 499 4.13 16.66 -25.57
C LEU A 499 4.77 17.91 -26.18
N SER A 500 6.04 18.19 -25.87
CA SER A 500 6.80 19.30 -26.48
C SER A 500 6.93 19.18 -28.01
N ASN A 501 6.82 17.96 -28.58
CA ASN A 501 6.75 17.75 -30.02
C ASN A 501 5.44 18.27 -30.66
N TYR A 502 4.39 18.43 -29.85
CA TYR A 502 3.04 18.81 -30.30
C TYR A 502 2.58 20.18 -29.76
N LEU A 503 3.26 20.70 -28.74
CA LEU A 503 2.94 21.95 -28.06
C LEU A 503 4.23 22.77 -27.83
N SER A 504 4.25 23.97 -28.42
CA SER A 504 5.32 24.94 -28.20
C SER A 504 5.19 25.55 -26.80
N PHE A 505 6.21 25.34 -25.95
CA PHE A 505 6.25 25.95 -24.63
C PHE A 505 6.21 27.47 -24.70
N ASP A 506 6.95 28.07 -25.64
CA ASP A 506 7.01 29.53 -25.79
C ASP A 506 5.63 30.12 -26.12
N ASP A 507 4.87 29.47 -27.01
CA ASP A 507 3.52 29.94 -27.37
C ASP A 507 2.54 29.73 -26.21
N TRP A 508 2.67 28.61 -25.49
CA TRP A 508 1.81 28.31 -24.35
C TRP A 508 2.07 29.28 -23.19
N PHE A 509 3.34 29.57 -22.89
CA PHE A 509 3.76 30.50 -21.86
C PHE A 509 3.35 31.93 -22.19
N ASN A 510 3.71 32.43 -23.38
CA ASN A 510 3.41 33.80 -23.78
C ASN A 510 1.91 34.04 -24.01
N GLY A 511 1.15 32.97 -24.31
CA GLY A 511 -0.30 33.01 -24.45
C GLY A 511 -1.05 32.81 -23.14
N ALA A 512 -1.38 31.56 -22.82
CA ALA A 512 -2.33 31.24 -21.75
C ALA A 512 -1.72 31.43 -20.35
N LEU A 513 -0.51 30.91 -20.10
CA LEU A 513 0.06 30.89 -18.75
C LEU A 513 0.36 32.31 -18.24
N SER A 514 0.94 33.18 -19.07
CA SER A 514 1.22 34.57 -18.71
C SER A 514 -0.06 35.35 -18.38
N LEU A 515 -1.13 35.15 -19.15
CA LEU A 515 -2.43 35.78 -18.93
C LEU A 515 -3.04 35.34 -17.59
N GLU A 516 -2.92 34.06 -17.24
CA GLU A 516 -3.44 33.53 -15.98
C GLU A 516 -2.69 34.04 -14.75
N LEU A 517 -1.37 34.19 -14.87
CA LEU A 517 -0.54 34.78 -13.82
C LEU A 517 -0.82 36.27 -13.61
N SER A 518 -1.46 36.95 -14.57
CA SER A 518 -1.87 38.34 -14.42
C SER A 518 -3.18 38.52 -13.62
N ASN A 519 -3.93 37.44 -13.41
CA ASN A 519 -5.20 37.48 -12.68
C ASN A 519 -4.99 37.18 -11.19
N ASP A 520 -5.14 38.21 -10.35
CA ASP A 520 -4.92 38.12 -8.89
C ASP A 520 -6.16 37.69 -8.08
N HIS A 521 -7.20 37.17 -8.73
CA HIS A 521 -8.38 36.68 -8.01
C HIS A 521 -8.03 35.49 -7.10
N PRO A 522 -8.51 35.42 -5.83
CA PRO A 522 -8.12 34.37 -4.88
C PRO A 522 -8.31 32.92 -5.37
N ASN A 523 -9.35 32.67 -6.17
CA ASN A 523 -9.61 31.34 -6.75
C ASN A 523 -8.57 30.92 -7.80
N MET A 524 -7.79 31.87 -8.33
CA MET A 524 -6.71 31.56 -9.28
C MET A 524 -5.55 30.82 -8.64
N ARG A 525 -5.48 30.72 -7.30
CA ARG A 525 -4.48 29.88 -6.60
C ARG A 525 -4.40 28.45 -7.13
N ILE A 526 -5.53 27.89 -7.59
CA ILE A 526 -5.59 26.54 -8.19
C ILE A 526 -4.73 26.49 -9.45
N ILE A 527 -4.95 27.45 -10.34
CA ILE A 527 -4.23 27.57 -11.60
C ILE A 527 -2.79 28.02 -11.34
N HIS A 528 -2.55 29.02 -10.49
CA HIS A 528 -1.21 29.51 -10.14
C HIS A 528 -0.31 28.40 -9.59
N ARG A 529 -0.82 27.54 -8.70
CA ARG A 529 -0.10 26.35 -8.23
C ARG A 529 0.25 25.44 -9.40
N LYS A 530 -0.69 25.20 -10.31
CA LYS A 530 -0.45 24.32 -11.46
C LYS A 530 0.52 24.90 -12.48
N VAL A 531 0.44 26.20 -12.74
CA VAL A 531 1.42 26.93 -13.58
C VAL A 531 2.80 26.83 -12.96
N ALA A 532 2.94 27.04 -11.64
CA ALA A 532 4.23 26.85 -10.95
C ALA A 532 4.82 25.46 -11.24
N LEU A 533 4.02 24.39 -11.12
CA LEU A 533 4.45 23.02 -11.41
C LEU A 533 4.86 22.82 -12.88
N ILE A 534 4.08 23.33 -13.84
CA ILE A 534 4.41 23.26 -15.28
C ILE A 534 5.77 23.90 -15.54
N LEU A 535 6.00 25.10 -14.99
CA LEU A 535 7.25 25.83 -15.17
C LEU A 535 8.47 25.09 -14.64
N GLY A 536 8.30 24.23 -13.62
CA GLY A 536 9.37 23.37 -13.10
C GLY A 536 9.52 22.04 -13.85
N GLN A 537 8.45 21.47 -14.37
CA GLN A 537 8.51 20.20 -15.10
C GLN A 537 9.05 20.36 -16.52
N TRP A 538 8.76 21.48 -17.17
CA TRP A 538 9.15 21.76 -18.55
C TRP A 538 10.55 22.40 -18.69
N VAL A 539 11.38 22.39 -17.64
CA VAL A 539 12.68 23.10 -17.60
C VAL A 539 13.54 22.84 -18.84
N SER A 540 13.60 21.59 -19.32
CA SER A 540 14.40 21.21 -20.49
C SER A 540 13.94 21.86 -21.80
N GLU A 541 12.68 22.28 -21.89
CA GLU A 541 12.06 22.85 -23.09
C GLU A 541 12.10 24.38 -23.10
N ILE A 542 12.58 25.01 -22.02
CA ILE A 542 12.57 26.47 -21.86
C ILE A 542 13.81 27.08 -22.53
N LYS A 543 13.58 27.80 -23.62
CA LYS A 543 14.63 28.50 -24.37
C LYS A 543 15.18 29.69 -23.60
N GLU A 544 16.42 30.06 -23.92
CA GLU A 544 17.15 31.15 -23.26
C GLU A 544 16.36 32.47 -23.19
N ALA A 545 15.69 32.85 -24.29
CA ALA A 545 14.89 34.09 -24.36
C ALA A 545 13.68 34.10 -23.39
N THR A 546 13.20 32.93 -22.99
CA THR A 546 12.00 32.75 -22.15
C THR A 546 12.37 32.46 -20.69
N LYS A 547 13.63 32.14 -20.38
CA LYS A 547 14.09 31.84 -19.01
C LYS A 547 13.85 32.99 -18.04
N ARG A 548 14.23 34.22 -18.39
CA ARG A 548 14.04 35.38 -17.49
C ARG A 548 12.57 35.61 -17.15
N PRO A 549 11.64 35.67 -18.13
CA PRO A 549 10.20 35.71 -17.82
C PRO A 549 9.72 34.59 -16.89
N VAL A 550 10.21 33.35 -17.08
CA VAL A 550 9.86 32.21 -16.24
C VAL A 550 10.38 32.37 -14.81
N TYR A 551 11.63 32.81 -14.63
CA TYR A 551 12.20 33.09 -13.31
C TYR A 551 11.41 34.18 -12.58
N CYS A 552 11.06 35.26 -13.26
CA CYS A 552 10.21 36.32 -12.71
C CYS A 552 8.83 35.78 -12.29
N ALA A 553 8.22 34.92 -13.12
CA ALA A 553 6.93 34.30 -12.82
C ALA A 553 7.01 33.39 -11.58
N LEU A 554 8.03 32.53 -11.50
CA LEU A 554 8.23 31.64 -10.36
C LEU A 554 8.49 32.41 -9.06
N ILE A 555 9.28 33.49 -9.10
CA ILE A 555 9.55 34.32 -7.92
C ILE A 555 8.28 35.07 -7.49
N ARG A 556 7.45 35.54 -8.43
CA ARG A 556 6.12 36.10 -8.10
C ARG A 556 5.25 35.06 -7.38
N LEU A 557 5.21 33.83 -7.87
CA LEU A 557 4.44 32.74 -7.25
C LEU A 557 5.00 32.30 -5.89
N LEU A 558 6.30 32.42 -5.68
CA LEU A 558 6.95 32.19 -4.38
C LEU A 558 6.51 33.22 -3.32
N GLN A 559 6.01 34.37 -3.77
CA GLN A 559 5.47 35.46 -2.94
C GLN A 559 3.93 35.46 -2.87
N ASP A 560 3.28 34.41 -3.37
CA ASP A 560 1.82 34.28 -3.34
C ASP A 560 1.27 34.25 -1.90
N LYS A 561 -0.04 34.48 -1.73
CA LYS A 561 -0.70 34.38 -0.43
C LYS A 561 -0.93 32.92 -0.01
N ASP A 562 -1.13 32.03 -0.97
CA ASP A 562 -1.40 30.61 -0.70
C ASP A 562 -0.11 29.82 -0.53
N LEU A 563 0.03 29.14 0.61
CA LEU A 563 1.24 28.39 0.95
C LEU A 563 1.52 27.24 -0.03
N SER A 564 0.48 26.59 -0.58
CA SER A 564 0.65 25.48 -1.53
C SER A 564 1.21 25.97 -2.87
N VAL A 565 0.83 27.19 -3.30
CA VAL A 565 1.39 27.86 -4.48
C VAL A 565 2.87 28.17 -4.26
N ARG A 566 3.22 28.74 -3.09
CA ARG A 566 4.61 29.07 -2.76
C ARG A 566 5.51 27.83 -2.71
N LEU A 567 5.03 26.74 -2.11
CA LEU A 567 5.75 25.45 -2.06
C LEU A 567 5.98 24.89 -3.47
N ALA A 568 4.96 24.94 -4.34
CA ALA A 568 5.10 24.51 -5.74
C ALA A 568 6.11 25.38 -6.51
N ALA A 569 6.08 26.70 -6.32
CA ALA A 569 7.03 27.62 -6.93
C ALA A 569 8.47 27.39 -6.44
N CYS A 570 8.65 27.17 -5.13
CA CYS A 570 9.93 26.82 -4.53
C CYS A 570 10.51 25.53 -5.14
N ARG A 571 9.69 24.47 -5.21
CA ARG A 571 10.10 23.19 -5.81
C ARG A 571 10.51 23.36 -7.28
N SER A 572 9.74 24.12 -8.05
CA SER A 572 10.04 24.40 -9.45
C SER A 572 11.32 25.23 -9.63
N LEU A 573 11.60 26.20 -8.76
CA LEU A 573 12.87 26.93 -8.75
C LEU A 573 14.05 26.00 -8.49
N CYS A 574 13.93 25.03 -7.58
CA CYS A 574 14.97 24.02 -7.37
C CYS A 574 15.25 23.23 -8.65
N LEU A 575 14.21 22.81 -9.39
CA LEU A 575 14.39 22.08 -10.64
C LEU A 575 15.15 22.91 -11.69
N HIS A 576 14.88 24.23 -11.77
CA HIS A 576 15.64 25.13 -12.64
C HIS A 576 17.10 25.25 -12.24
N ILE A 577 17.39 25.37 -10.94
CA ILE A 577 18.74 25.56 -10.41
C ILE A 577 19.58 24.27 -10.55
N GLU A 578 18.94 23.11 -10.45
CA GLU A 578 19.56 21.80 -10.60
C GLU A 578 19.76 21.40 -12.07
N ASP A 579 19.06 22.06 -13.00
CA ASP A 579 19.14 21.75 -14.43
C ASP A 579 20.45 22.22 -15.06
N ALA A 580 20.96 21.40 -15.99
CA ALA A 580 22.22 21.67 -16.68
C ALA A 580 22.18 22.94 -17.57
N SER A 581 20.99 23.38 -17.97
CA SER A 581 20.80 24.57 -18.80
C SER A 581 20.54 25.84 -17.98
N PHE A 582 20.64 25.82 -16.65
CA PHE A 582 20.41 26.99 -15.80
C PHE A 582 21.19 28.24 -16.26
N SER A 583 20.49 29.37 -16.44
CA SER A 583 21.12 30.62 -16.88
C SER A 583 21.38 31.54 -15.70
N GLU A 584 22.62 31.50 -15.18
CA GLU A 584 23.06 32.36 -14.07
C GLU A 584 22.89 33.85 -14.38
N ARG A 585 23.14 34.24 -15.64
CA ARG A 585 23.06 35.64 -16.09
C ARG A 585 21.65 36.20 -15.98
N GLU A 586 20.65 35.38 -16.32
CA GLU A 586 19.25 35.79 -16.26
C GLU A 586 18.66 35.73 -14.84
N PHE A 587 19.35 35.09 -13.90
CA PHE A 587 18.88 34.90 -12.53
C PHE A 587 19.56 35.80 -11.49
N ILE A 588 20.78 36.28 -11.74
CA ILE A 588 21.61 36.95 -10.72
C ILE A 588 20.94 38.17 -10.07
N ASP A 589 20.24 39.00 -10.84
CA ASP A 589 19.54 40.19 -10.32
C ASP A 589 18.28 39.81 -9.51
N LEU A 590 17.73 38.62 -9.76
CA LEU A 590 16.54 38.10 -9.11
C LEU A 590 16.87 37.34 -7.82
N LEU A 591 18.14 36.96 -7.64
CA LEU A 591 18.63 36.16 -6.54
C LEU A 591 18.27 36.73 -5.16
N PRO A 592 18.44 38.04 -4.85
CA PRO A 592 18.10 38.58 -3.53
C PRO A 592 16.61 38.43 -3.22
N ILE A 593 15.74 38.66 -4.21
CA ILE A 593 14.28 38.56 -4.05
C ILE A 593 13.89 37.09 -3.83
N CYS A 594 14.46 36.17 -4.61
CA CYS A 594 14.25 34.74 -4.44
C CYS A 594 14.69 34.28 -3.04
N TRP A 595 15.88 34.72 -2.62
CA TRP A 595 16.49 34.36 -1.34
C TRP A 595 15.61 34.79 -0.16
N ASP A 596 15.21 36.05 -0.11
CA ASP A 596 14.35 36.57 0.95
C ASP A 596 12.98 35.87 0.99
N SER A 597 12.44 35.52 -0.18
CA SER A 597 11.16 34.82 -0.29
C SER A 597 11.25 33.36 0.20
N CYS A 598 12.38 32.69 -0.05
CA CYS A 598 12.65 31.35 0.49
C CYS A 598 12.78 31.37 2.01
N PHE A 599 13.44 32.37 2.61
CA PHE A 599 13.53 32.48 4.08
C PHE A 599 12.16 32.67 4.72
N LYS A 600 11.34 33.57 4.18
CA LYS A 600 9.96 33.74 4.63
C LYS A 600 9.17 32.44 4.51
N LEU A 601 9.35 31.69 3.43
CA LEU A 601 8.69 30.38 3.28
C LEU A 601 9.10 29.41 4.39
N ILE A 602 10.39 29.35 4.74
CA ILE A 602 10.91 28.48 5.82
C ILE A 602 10.31 28.86 7.19
N GLU A 603 10.10 30.14 7.44
CA GLU A 603 9.46 30.63 8.67
C GLU A 603 7.98 30.23 8.75
N ASP A 604 7.29 30.20 7.61
CA ASP A 604 5.85 29.94 7.54
C ASP A 604 5.51 28.44 7.59
N VAL A 605 6.34 27.57 7.03
CA VAL A 605 6.10 26.12 6.97
C VAL A 605 6.26 25.44 8.33
N GLN A 606 5.46 24.42 8.62
CA GLN A 606 5.50 23.68 9.88
C GLN A 606 6.05 22.26 9.74
N GLU A 607 5.72 21.59 8.63
CA GLU A 607 6.08 20.20 8.40
C GLU A 607 7.57 20.03 8.12
N PHE A 608 8.11 18.89 8.56
CA PHE A 608 9.51 18.58 8.39
C PHE A 608 9.90 18.51 6.91
N ASP A 609 9.07 17.89 6.07
CA ASP A 609 9.38 17.72 4.65
C ASP A 609 9.42 19.07 3.92
N SER A 610 8.53 20.01 4.23
CA SER A 610 8.60 21.40 3.73
C SER A 610 9.87 22.12 4.18
N LYS A 611 10.22 21.93 5.45
CA LYS A 611 11.44 22.49 6.06
C LYS A 611 12.71 21.83 5.58
N VAL A 612 12.64 20.72 4.85
CA VAL A 612 13.81 20.06 4.25
C VAL A 612 13.92 20.44 2.77
N CYS A 613 12.80 20.42 2.03
CA CYS A 613 12.75 20.86 0.63
C CYS A 613 13.16 22.33 0.44
N SER A 614 12.67 23.22 1.31
CA SER A 614 12.96 24.66 1.23
C SER A 614 14.45 24.97 1.44
N PRO A 615 15.14 24.40 2.45
CA PRO A 615 16.56 24.57 2.56
C PRO A 615 17.33 23.81 1.51
N PHE A 616 16.95 22.71 0.88
CA PHE A 616 17.79 22.18 -0.23
C PHE A 616 17.96 23.17 -1.40
N ALA A 617 16.99 24.07 -1.60
CA ALA A 617 17.18 25.24 -2.47
C ALA A 617 18.35 26.11 -1.99
N LEU A 618 18.51 26.31 -0.68
CA LEU A 618 19.46 27.24 -0.07
C LEU A 618 20.95 26.84 -0.20
N PRO A 619 21.46 25.61 0.03
CA PRO A 619 22.83 25.19 -0.28
C PRO A 619 23.12 25.19 -1.77
N ASN A 620 22.17 24.82 -2.62
CA ASN A 620 22.36 24.88 -4.07
C ASN A 620 22.52 26.34 -4.49
N ILE A 621 21.67 27.25 -3.99
CA ILE A 621 21.79 28.70 -4.17
C ILE A 621 23.07 29.28 -3.50
N CYS A 622 23.46 28.82 -2.31
CA CYS A 622 24.67 29.22 -1.60
C CYS A 622 25.96 28.74 -2.29
N CYS A 623 25.94 27.60 -2.99
CA CYS A 623 27.08 27.19 -3.81
C CYS A 623 27.36 28.20 -4.92
N PHE A 624 26.36 28.99 -5.35
CA PHE A 624 26.57 30.11 -6.29
C PHE A 624 27.19 31.34 -5.60
N THR A 625 26.85 31.65 -4.34
CA THR A 625 27.46 32.80 -3.64
C THR A 625 28.95 32.58 -3.32
N TRP A 626 29.39 31.33 -3.21
CA TRP A 626 30.81 30.97 -2.99
C TRP A 626 31.65 30.83 -4.28
N LYS A 627 31.03 30.86 -5.47
CA LYS A 627 31.73 30.75 -6.76
C LYS A 627 32.03 32.09 -7.44
N GLN A 628 31.63 33.22 -6.86
CA GLN A 628 32.04 34.53 -7.36
C GLN A 628 33.43 34.90 -6.79
N PRO A 629 34.44 35.20 -7.62
CA PRO A 629 35.63 35.91 -7.15
C PRO A 629 35.23 37.35 -6.79
N ALA A 630 35.74 37.82 -5.65
CA ALA A 630 35.57 39.18 -5.14
C ALA A 630 35.94 40.29 -6.14
#